data_AF-A0A1F7J4Z7-F1
#
_entry.id   AF-A0A1F7J4Z7-F1
#
_cell.length_a   1.000
_cell.length_b   1.000
_cell.length_c   1.000
_cell.angle_alpha   90.00
_cell.angle_beta   90.00
_cell.angle_gamma   90.00
#
_symmetry.space_group_name_H-M   'P 1'
#
loop_
_entity.id
_entity.type
_entity.pdbx_description
1 polymer ?
#
loop_
_entity_poly.entity_id
_entity_poly.type
_entity_poly.pdbx_seq_one_letter_code
_entity_poly.pdbx_strand_id
1 'polypeptide(L)'
;MLDLRTGDRVGSGSTATSWRLDLFKKRLVEVQKKPFSISDLKIDGKDIMKELKIKPGPQVGKILNELFEEVVEGKLKNEKKALLERMINLK
;
A
#
# COMPACT_ATOMS: atom_id res chain seq x y z
N MET A 1 -18.14 13.65 -13.15
CA MET A 1 -18.12 15.00 -12.54
C MET A 1 -17.03 15.91 -13.10
N LEU A 2 -15.75 15.51 -13.12
CA LEU A 2 -14.68 16.32 -13.74
C LEU A 2 -14.84 16.48 -15.26
N ASP A 3 -15.34 15.44 -15.93
CA ASP A 3 -15.56 15.47 -17.38
C ASP A 3 -16.71 16.41 -17.77
N LEU A 4 -17.75 16.49 -16.94
CA LEU A 4 -18.87 17.42 -17.13
C LEU A 4 -18.40 18.89 -17.07
N ARG A 5 -17.54 19.22 -16.10
CA ARG A 5 -16.90 20.54 -16.00
C ARG A 5 -16.00 20.85 -17.19
N THR A 6 -15.33 19.83 -17.73
CA THR A 6 -14.47 19.99 -18.91
C THR A 6 -15.32 20.27 -20.15
N GLY A 7 -16.42 19.55 -20.32
CA GLY A 7 -17.39 19.78 -21.39
C GLY A 7 -18.01 21.18 -21.36
N ASP A 8 -18.42 21.66 -20.19
CA ASP A 8 -18.98 23.02 -20.02
C ASP A 8 -17.97 24.13 -20.38
N ARG A 9 -16.70 23.95 -20.03
CA ARG A 9 -15.62 24.89 -20.39
C ARG A 9 -15.31 24.91 -21.88
N VAL A 10 -15.26 23.74 -22.52
CA VAL A 10 -15.03 23.64 -23.97
C VAL A 10 -16.22 24.22 -24.74
N GLY A 11 -17.44 23.92 -24.29
CA GLY A 11 -18.67 24.47 -24.88
C GLY A 11 -18.80 25.98 -24.77
N SER A 12 -18.23 26.59 -23.72
CA SER A 12 -18.16 28.05 -23.54
C SER A 12 -16.96 28.71 -24.23
N GLY A 13 -16.19 27.98 -25.06
CA GLY A 13 -15.01 28.50 -25.77
C GLY A 13 -13.79 28.76 -24.88
N SER A 14 -13.84 28.33 -23.62
CA SER A 14 -12.72 28.43 -22.69
C SER A 14 -11.77 27.23 -22.84
N THR A 15 -10.53 27.38 -22.36
CA THR A 15 -9.58 26.27 -22.33
C THR A 15 -10.12 25.07 -21.54
N ALA A 16 -9.92 23.86 -22.06
CA ALA A 16 -10.45 22.62 -21.46
C ALA A 16 -10.01 22.40 -20.01
N THR A 17 -8.88 22.96 -19.59
CA THR A 17 -8.29 22.76 -18.27
C THR A 17 -7.74 24.07 -17.71
N SER A 18 -7.50 24.08 -16.39
CA SER A 18 -6.94 25.19 -15.62
C SER A 18 -5.90 24.64 -14.64
N TRP A 19 -4.90 25.45 -14.29
CA TRP A 19 -3.87 25.10 -13.29
C TRP A 19 -4.47 24.57 -11.98
N ARG A 20 -5.62 25.11 -11.54
CA ARG A 20 -6.34 24.66 -10.34
C ARG A 20 -6.87 23.23 -10.48
N LEU A 21 -7.41 22.91 -11.66
CA LEU A 21 -7.98 21.60 -11.95
C LEU A 21 -6.88 20.54 -12.06
N ASP A 22 -5.74 20.89 -12.63
CA ASP A 22 -4.57 20.01 -12.67
C ASP A 22 -4.00 19.75 -11.28
N LEU A 23 -3.88 20.80 -10.45
CA LEU A 23 -3.45 20.65 -9.06
C LEU A 23 -4.41 19.75 -8.27
N PHE A 24 -5.73 19.91 -8.47
CA PHE A 24 -6.74 19.06 -7.85
C PHE A 24 -6.64 17.61 -8.31
N LYS A 25 -6.46 17.35 -9.61
CA LYS A 25 -6.23 16.01 -10.17
C LYS A 25 -4.99 15.35 -9.55
N LYS A 26 -3.88 16.08 -9.42
CA LYS A 26 -2.65 15.59 -8.78
C LYS A 26 -2.90 15.16 -7.33
N ARG A 27 -3.58 15.98 -6.53
CA ARG A 27 -3.95 15.65 -5.15
C ARG A 27 -4.87 14.43 -5.06
N LEU A 28 -5.83 14.31 -5.98
CA LEU A 28 -6.71 13.15 -6.06
C LEU A 28 -5.95 11.85 -6.30
N VAL A 29 -4.94 11.89 -7.16
CA VAL A 29 -4.07 10.73 -7.44
C VAL A 29 -3.22 10.39 -6.22
N GLU A 30 -2.71 11.41 -5.51
CA GLU A 30 -1.91 11.23 -4.31
C GLU A 30 -2.70 10.59 -3.16
N VAL A 31 -3.93 11.05 -2.92
CA VAL A 31 -4.83 10.48 -1.89
C VAL A 31 -5.33 9.08 -2.28
N GLN A 32 -5.44 8.78 -3.58
CA GLN A 32 -5.80 7.44 -4.05
C GLN A 32 -4.70 6.40 -3.88
N LYS A 33 -3.46 6.79 -3.54
CA LYS A 33 -2.43 5.82 -3.17
C LYS A 33 -2.88 5.15 -1.87
N LYS A 34 -3.43 3.94 -2.00
CA LYS A 34 -3.83 3.11 -0.86
C LYS A 34 -2.59 2.92 0.02
N PRO A 35 -2.66 3.18 1.34
CA PRO A 35 -1.56 2.83 2.22
C PRO A 35 -1.35 1.32 2.11
N PHE A 36 -0.08 0.92 2.03
CA PHE A 36 0.28 -0.50 2.15
C PHE A 36 -0.38 -1.02 3.43
N SER A 37 -1.06 -2.16 3.38
CA SER A 37 -1.70 -2.77 4.54
C SER A 37 -1.09 -4.13 4.85
N ILE A 38 -1.25 -4.61 6.08
CA ILE A 38 -0.74 -5.92 6.51
C ILE A 38 -1.27 -7.04 5.60
N SER A 39 -2.49 -6.89 5.09
CA SER A 39 -3.12 -7.80 4.13
C SER A 39 -2.46 -7.84 2.76
N ASP A 40 -1.67 -6.81 2.42
CA ASP A 40 -0.95 -6.73 1.16
C ASP A 40 0.44 -7.42 1.24
N LEU A 41 0.86 -7.88 2.44
CA LEU A 41 2.05 -8.72 2.59
C LEU A 41 1.90 -10.01 1.80
N LYS A 42 3.00 -10.48 1.21
CA LYS A 42 3.06 -11.75 0.51
C LYS A 42 3.02 -12.96 1.43
N ILE A 43 3.07 -12.78 2.75
CA ILE A 43 3.00 -13.85 3.73
C ILE A 43 1.72 -13.73 4.55
N ASP A 44 1.19 -14.88 4.96
CA ASP A 44 0.04 -14.95 5.85
C ASP A 44 0.45 -15.47 7.23
N GLY A 45 -0.38 -15.23 8.24
CA GLY A 45 -0.19 -15.82 9.57
C GLY A 45 -0.09 -17.35 9.56
N LYS A 46 -0.71 -18.03 8.58
CA LYS A 46 -0.56 -19.48 8.39
C LYS A 46 0.84 -19.90 7.96
N ASP A 47 1.47 -19.10 7.09
CA ASP A 47 2.84 -19.36 6.64
C ASP A 47 3.80 -19.18 7.83
N ILE A 48 3.60 -18.12 8.62
CA ILE A 48 4.34 -17.86 9.86
C ILE A 48 4.24 -19.04 10.85
N MET A 49 3.02 -19.53 11.08
CA MET A 49 2.78 -20.63 12.01
C MET A 49 3.46 -21.93 11.56
N LYS A 50 3.48 -22.22 10.26
CA LYS A 50 4.14 -23.41 9.72
C LYS A 50 5.66 -23.33 9.87
N GLU A 51 6.24 -22.18 9.54
CA GLU A 51 7.70 -22.02 9.51
C GLU A 51 8.31 -21.97 10.91
N LEU A 52 7.72 -21.18 11.80
CA LEU A 52 8.20 -21.00 13.18
C LEU A 52 7.63 -22.05 14.16
N LYS A 53 6.71 -22.91 13.72
CA LYS A 53 6.02 -23.93 14.55
C LYS A 53 5.42 -23.37 15.84
N ILE A 54 4.95 -22.12 15.81
CA ILE A 54 4.32 -21.44 16.96
C ILE A 54 2.81 -21.67 16.96
N LYS A 55 2.23 -21.66 18.16
CA LYS A 55 0.77 -21.72 18.32
C LYS A 55 0.12 -20.41 17.83
N PRO A 56 -1.12 -20.47 17.31
CA PRO A 56 -1.88 -19.27 16.98
C PRO A 56 -2.03 -18.39 18.24
N GLY A 57 -1.63 -17.13 18.14
CA GLY A 57 -1.65 -16.22 19.27
C GLY A 57 -1.17 -14.82 18.92
N PRO A 58 -1.13 -13.91 19.90
CA PRO A 58 -0.75 -12.50 19.70
C PRO A 58 0.64 -12.31 19.09
N GLN A 59 1.53 -13.29 19.29
CA GLN A 59 2.89 -13.29 18.72
C GLN A 59 2.90 -13.27 17.20
N VAL A 60 1.97 -13.97 16.53
CA VAL A 60 1.89 -13.98 15.05
C VAL A 60 1.55 -12.58 14.52
N GLY A 61 0.63 -11.88 15.19
CA GLY A 61 0.28 -10.50 14.85
C GLY A 61 1.43 -9.52 15.06
N LYS A 62 2.24 -9.71 16.11
CA LYS A 62 3.45 -8.89 16.34
C LYS A 62 4.46 -9.05 15.21
N ILE A 63 4.73 -10.28 14.77
CA ILE A 63 5.67 -10.55 13.66
C ILE A 63 5.15 -9.97 12.34
N LEU A 64 3.86 -10.09 12.06
CA LEU A 64 3.24 -9.47 10.88
C LEU A 64 3.38 -7.95 10.90
N ASN A 65 3.15 -7.31 12.04
CA ASN A 65 3.31 -5.87 12.19
C ASN A 65 4.78 -5.45 12.01
N GLU A 66 5.73 -6.18 12.58
CA GLU A 66 7.14 -5.87 12.46
C GLU A 66 7.65 -5.99 11.01
N LEU A 67 7.26 -7.06 10.31
CA LEU A 67 7.54 -7.22 8.88
C LEU A 67 6.85 -6.17 8.02
N PHE A 68 5.64 -5.76 8.40
CA PHE A 68 4.92 -4.68 7.74
C PHE A 68 5.68 -3.35 7.86
N GLU A 69 6.11 -2.98 9.07
CA GLU A 69 6.91 -1.77 9.30
C GLU A 69 8.22 -1.80 8.50
N GLU A 70 8.95 -2.92 8.48
CA GLU A 70 10.19 -3.04 7.70
C GLU A 70 9.97 -2.88 6.18
N VAL A 71 8.84 -3.35 5.66
CA VAL A 71 8.46 -3.16 4.25
C VAL A 71 8.04 -1.72 3.97
N VAL A 72 7.31 -1.08 4.89
CA VAL A 72 6.89 0.33 4.78
C VAL A 72 8.10 1.27 4.85
N GLU A 73 9.08 0.97 5.70
CA GLU A 73 10.35 1.70 5.80
C GLU A 73 11.29 1.46 4.59
N GLY A 74 10.90 0.59 3.65
CA GLY A 74 11.68 0.27 2.45
C GLY A 74 12.94 -0.56 2.71
N LYS A 75 13.08 -1.12 3.92
CA LYS A 75 14.19 -2.01 4.30
C LYS A 75 14.04 -3.39 3.64
N LEU A 76 12.81 -3.78 3.31
CA LEU A 76 12.51 -5.11 2.77
C LEU A 76 11.54 -5.05 1.58
N LYS A 77 11.81 -5.90 0.59
CA LYS A 77 10.86 -6.14 -0.50
C LYS A 77 9.75 -7.06 -0.02
N ASN A 78 8.52 -6.76 -0.43
CA ASN A 78 7.36 -7.62 -0.20
C ASN A 78 7.39 -8.88 -1.10
N GLU A 79 8.39 -9.73 -0.90
CA GLU A 79 8.57 -11.01 -1.58
C GLU A 79 8.57 -12.13 -0.55
N LYS A 80 7.87 -13.25 -0.83
CA LYS A 80 7.78 -14.39 0.10
C LYS A 80 9.15 -14.83 0.63
N LYS A 81 10.16 -14.95 -0.26
CA LYS A 81 11.50 -15.41 0.11
C LYS A 81 12.22 -14.44 1.06
N ALA A 82 12.21 -13.16 0.74
CA ALA A 82 12.87 -12.14 1.55
C ALA A 82 12.24 -12.02 2.95
N LEU A 83 10.90 -12.09 3.02
CA LEU A 83 10.16 -12.08 4.29
C LEU A 83 10.45 -13.33 5.14
N LEU A 84 10.59 -14.51 4.51
CA LEU A 84 10.96 -15.75 5.19
C LEU A 84 12.41 -15.72 5.71
N GLU A 85 13.37 -15.27 4.89
CA GLU A 85 14.77 -15.10 5.33
C GLU A 85 14.87 -14.13 6.51
N ARG A 86 14.07 -13.07 6.50
CA ARG A 86 14.03 -12.12 7.61
C ARG A 86 13.46 -12.73 8.89
N MET A 87 12.37 -13.48 8.79
CA MET A 87 11.81 -14.22 9.93
C MET A 87 12.83 -15.18 10.56
N ILE A 88 13.68 -15.82 9.75
CA ILE A 88 14.73 -16.72 10.24
C ILE A 88 15.85 -15.92 10.95
N ASN A 89 16.16 -14.72 10.48
CA ASN A 89 17.16 -13.83 11.09
C ASN A 89 16.65 -13.12 12.36
N LEU A 90 15.34 -13.06 12.60
CA LEU A 90 14.74 -12.50 13.83
C LEU A 90 14.82 -13.45 15.04
N LYS A 91 15.46 -14.61 14.87
CA LYS A 91 15.54 -15.67 15.87
C LYS A 91 16.67 -15.48 16.88
#